data_AF-A0A497FTY9-F1
#
_entry.id   AF-A0A497FTY9-F1
#
_cell.length_a   1.000
_cell.length_b   1.000
_cell.length_c   1.000
_cell.angle_alpha   90.00
_cell.angle_beta   90.00
_cell.angle_gamma   90.00
#
_symmetry.space_group_name_H-M   'P 1'
#
loop_
_entity.id
_entity.type
_entity.pdbx_description
1 polymer ?
#
loop_
_entity_poly.entity_id
_entity_poly.type
_entity_poly.pdbx_seq_one_letter_code
_entity_poly.pdbx_strand_id
1 'polypeptide(L)'
;MRRVSEEIEKFEILAEWVIRKLRPLELIPAERREEVIKRWVLYSLGLDKLAQDIYLYLEKCRGVTTTEIAKEFNISPNTARKYLDDLHTLGLVDYIGREYRLEYDRLSKAIELALIPRIKDTLERIARIAKLAEREIDYSTLIEVKPPREGVTVKYYAPMRITKKIIDEWHKLGKKVRIQGAGPLVFDEDIDPEVASEVIEKIEAAGPLTISARLYAVLASRIKANAPIKVV
;
A
#
# COMPACT_ATOMS: atom_id res chain seq x y z
N MET A 1 5.39 23.05 18.23
CA MET A 1 4.36 21.99 18.03
C MET A 1 3.01 22.53 17.51
N ARG A 2 2.95 23.70 16.85
CA ARG A 2 1.70 24.36 16.41
C ARG A 2 1.62 24.71 14.90
N ARG A 3 2.62 24.33 14.10
CA ARG A 3 2.65 24.63 12.65
C ARG A 3 2.14 23.50 11.74
N VAL A 4 1.98 22.28 12.24
CA VAL A 4 1.49 21.14 11.45
C VAL A 4 -0.04 21.19 11.31
N SER A 5 -0.75 21.84 12.24
CA SER A 5 -2.21 21.91 12.27
C SER A 5 -2.82 22.81 11.19
N GLU A 6 -2.10 23.83 10.69
CA GLU A 6 -2.65 24.77 9.71
C GLU A 6 -2.62 24.23 8.25
N GLU A 7 -1.75 23.27 7.92
CA GLU A 7 -1.74 22.65 6.58
C GLU A 7 -2.75 21.49 6.43
N ILE A 8 -3.17 20.91 7.56
CA ILE A 8 -4.17 19.85 7.65
C ILE A 8 -5.58 20.36 7.27
N GLU A 9 -5.84 21.67 7.33
CA GLU A 9 -7.14 22.26 6.97
C GLU A 9 -7.51 22.17 5.47
N LYS A 10 -6.68 21.56 4.62
CA LYS A 10 -6.92 21.41 3.16
C LYS A 10 -7.25 19.99 2.69
N PHE A 11 -7.64 19.07 3.56
CA PHE A 11 -8.13 17.77 3.11
C PHE A 11 -9.60 17.54 3.44
N GLU A 12 -10.31 16.98 2.47
CA GLU A 12 -11.67 16.48 2.64
C GLU A 12 -11.58 15.00 3.03
N ILE A 13 -12.23 14.62 4.14
CA ILE A 13 -12.34 13.22 4.53
C ILE A 13 -13.43 12.60 3.65
N LEU A 14 -13.02 11.90 2.60
CA LEU A 14 -13.95 11.18 1.72
C LEU A 14 -14.49 9.89 2.36
N ALA A 15 -13.69 9.24 3.21
CA ALA A 15 -14.04 8.01 3.92
C ALA A 15 -13.12 7.79 5.14
N GLU A 16 -13.64 7.18 6.19
CA GLU A 16 -12.89 6.77 7.38
C GLU A 16 -13.19 5.29 7.71
N TRP A 17 -12.14 4.52 8.01
CA TRP A 17 -12.26 3.12 8.44
C TRP A 17 -11.71 2.96 9.85
N VAL A 18 -12.45 2.23 10.69
CA VAL A 18 -11.98 1.80 12.02
C VAL A 18 -11.92 0.28 12.03
N ILE A 19 -10.72 -0.29 12.13
CA ILE A 19 -10.54 -1.74 12.26
C ILE A 19 -10.07 -2.08 13.68
N ARG A 20 -10.85 -2.89 14.41
CA ARG A 20 -10.53 -3.37 15.75
C ARG A 20 -10.02 -4.80 15.68
N LYS A 21 -8.95 -5.11 16.41
CA LYS A 21 -8.44 -6.49 16.48
C LYS A 21 -9.43 -7.38 17.24
N LEU A 22 -9.89 -8.44 16.59
CA LEU A 22 -10.76 -9.46 17.18
C LEU A 22 -9.97 -10.32 18.20
N ARG A 23 -10.48 -10.48 19.42
CA ARG A 23 -9.99 -11.46 20.43
C ARG A 23 -10.76 -12.78 20.33
N PRO A 24 -10.15 -13.96 20.45
CA PRO A 24 -10.88 -15.23 20.35
C PRO A 24 -12.17 -15.22 21.20
N LEU A 25 -13.31 -15.62 20.59
CA LEU A 25 -14.57 -15.72 21.33
C LEU A 25 -14.53 -16.91 22.28
N GLU A 26 -15.04 -16.71 23.49
CA GLU A 26 -15.37 -17.79 24.41
C GLU A 26 -16.55 -18.62 23.88
N LEU A 27 -16.83 -19.77 24.51
CA LEU A 27 -17.91 -20.69 24.11
C LEU A 27 -19.26 -19.97 23.98
N ILE A 28 -19.75 -19.81 22.75
CA ILE A 28 -21.06 -19.24 22.45
C ILE A 28 -22.10 -20.37 22.35
N PRO A 29 -23.27 -20.22 23.00
CA PRO A 29 -24.41 -21.10 22.79
C PRO A 29 -24.76 -21.24 21.30
N ALA A 30 -25.04 -22.46 20.85
CA ALA A 30 -25.22 -22.75 19.42
C ALA A 30 -26.35 -21.91 18.78
N GLU A 31 -27.44 -21.69 19.51
CA GLU A 31 -28.66 -21.02 19.04
C GLU A 31 -28.46 -19.55 18.66
N ARG A 32 -27.50 -18.86 19.28
CA ARG A 32 -27.21 -17.44 19.02
C ARG A 32 -25.86 -17.23 18.33
N ARG A 33 -25.17 -18.33 17.98
CA ARG A 33 -23.80 -18.29 17.50
C ARG A 33 -23.64 -17.41 16.26
N GLU A 34 -24.55 -17.53 15.29
CA GLU A 34 -24.47 -16.78 14.05
C GLU A 34 -24.61 -15.27 14.26
N GLU A 35 -25.67 -14.81 14.94
CA GLU A 35 -25.89 -13.38 15.19
C GLU A 35 -24.76 -12.79 16.05
N VAL A 36 -24.31 -13.51 17.09
CA VAL A 36 -23.20 -13.06 17.94
C VAL A 36 -21.92 -12.89 17.13
N ILE A 37 -21.58 -13.85 16.27
CA ILE A 37 -20.40 -13.76 15.41
C ILE A 37 -20.54 -12.59 14.43
N LYS A 38 -21.69 -12.42 13.78
CA LYS A 38 -21.91 -11.30 12.84
C LYS A 38 -21.75 -9.96 13.55
N ARG A 39 -22.41 -9.74 14.68
CA ARG A 39 -22.27 -8.51 15.48
C ARG A 39 -20.85 -8.26 15.91
N TRP A 40 -20.14 -9.32 16.30
CA TRP A 40 -18.76 -9.23 16.70
C TRP A 40 -17.82 -8.82 15.56
N VAL A 41 -18.02 -9.39 14.36
CA VAL A 41 -17.31 -8.98 13.14
C VAL A 41 -17.65 -7.54 12.77
N LEU A 42 -18.93 -7.17 12.70
CA LEU A 42 -19.36 -5.80 12.37
C LEU A 42 -18.81 -4.77 13.36
N TYR A 43 -18.80 -5.10 14.66
CA TYR A 43 -18.14 -4.29 15.67
C TYR A 43 -16.65 -4.12 15.38
N SER A 44 -15.96 -5.16 14.91
CA SER A 44 -14.55 -5.01 14.52
C SER A 44 -14.33 -4.13 13.30
N LEU A 45 -15.35 -3.92 12.47
CA LEU A 45 -15.33 -2.99 11.34
C LEU A 45 -15.69 -1.56 11.73
N GLY A 46 -15.76 -1.24 13.02
CA GLY A 46 -16.01 0.12 13.50
C GLY A 46 -17.48 0.43 13.78
N LEU A 47 -18.40 -0.40 13.31
CA LEU A 47 -19.84 -0.15 13.36
C LEU A 47 -20.41 -0.13 14.78
N ASP A 48 -21.19 0.89 15.08
CA ASP A 48 -21.94 0.98 16.34
C ASP A 48 -23.13 0.00 16.36
N LYS A 49 -23.83 -0.06 17.50
CA LYS A 49 -24.96 -1.00 17.66
C LYS A 49 -26.06 -0.77 16.63
N LEU A 50 -26.38 0.48 16.32
CA LEU A 50 -27.47 0.81 15.41
C LEU A 50 -27.11 0.45 13.97
N ALA A 51 -25.87 0.72 13.54
CA ALA A 51 -25.37 0.29 12.24
C ALA A 51 -25.37 -1.24 12.09
N GLN A 52 -25.03 -1.97 13.16
CA GLN A 52 -25.12 -3.43 13.19
C GLN A 52 -26.58 -3.90 13.04
N ASP A 53 -27.50 -3.26 13.75
CA ASP A 53 -28.93 -3.60 13.69
C ASP A 53 -29.49 -3.33 12.27
N ILE A 54 -29.10 -2.22 11.63
CA ILE A 54 -29.47 -1.89 10.25
C ILE A 54 -28.92 -2.94 9.27
N TYR A 55 -27.66 -3.37 9.41
CA TYR A 55 -27.10 -4.44 8.57
C TYR A 55 -27.87 -5.75 8.71
N LEU A 56 -28.18 -6.17 9.94
CA LEU A 56 -28.93 -7.41 10.21
C LEU A 56 -30.39 -7.33 9.73
N TYR A 57 -30.97 -6.13 9.69
CA TYR A 57 -32.27 -5.89 9.08
C TYR A 57 -32.21 -6.01 7.55
N LEU A 58 -31.20 -5.39 6.93
CA LEU A 58 -30.93 -5.48 5.49
C LEU A 58 -30.78 -6.93 5.01
N GLU A 59 -30.16 -7.80 5.82
CA GLU A 59 -30.02 -9.23 5.51
C GLU A 59 -31.36 -9.97 5.37
N LYS A 60 -32.40 -9.49 6.07
CA LYS A 60 -33.75 -10.06 6.03
C LYS A 60 -34.59 -9.46 4.89
N CYS A 61 -34.12 -8.39 4.26
CA CYS A 61 -34.82 -7.63 3.23
C CYS A 61 -34.14 -7.82 1.87
N ARG A 62 -34.89 -7.72 0.77
CA ARG A 62 -34.27 -7.73 -0.58
C ARG A 62 -33.67 -6.38 -0.97
N GLY A 63 -34.15 -5.31 -0.34
CA GLY A 63 -33.69 -3.94 -0.51
C GLY A 63 -34.54 -3.00 0.34
N VAL A 64 -33.96 -1.87 0.70
CA VAL A 64 -34.61 -0.87 1.57
C VAL A 64 -34.27 0.53 1.12
N THR A 65 -35.19 1.45 1.29
CA THR A 65 -34.95 2.88 1.10
C THR A 65 -34.51 3.53 2.40
N THR A 66 -33.86 4.69 2.30
CA THR A 66 -33.51 5.49 3.49
C THR A 66 -34.73 5.81 4.35
N THR A 67 -35.90 6.02 3.74
CA THR A 67 -37.16 6.29 4.45
C THR A 67 -37.70 5.08 5.22
N GLU A 68 -37.51 3.87 4.69
CA GLU A 68 -37.91 2.64 5.38
C GLU A 68 -37.02 2.38 6.59
N ILE A 69 -35.70 2.55 6.45
CA ILE A 69 -34.77 2.47 7.59
C ILE A 69 -35.08 3.54 8.65
N ALA A 70 -35.35 4.78 8.22
CA ALA A 70 -35.73 5.85 9.13
C ALA A 70 -36.98 5.50 9.96
N LYS A 71 -37.98 4.89 9.31
CA LYS A 71 -39.22 4.46 9.97
C LYS A 71 -39.00 3.26 10.90
N GLU A 72 -38.31 2.24 10.43
CA GLU A 72 -38.05 0.99 11.18
C GLU A 72 -37.30 1.26 12.48
N PHE A 73 -36.25 2.09 12.40
CA PHE A 73 -35.37 2.38 13.54
C PHE A 73 -35.74 3.65 14.31
N ASN A 74 -36.84 4.32 13.92
CA ASN A 74 -37.30 5.58 14.50
C ASN A 74 -36.18 6.65 14.56
N ILE A 75 -35.51 6.86 13.44
CA ILE A 75 -34.43 7.83 13.27
C ILE A 75 -34.73 8.81 12.13
N SER A 76 -34.01 9.93 12.06
CA SER A 76 -34.18 10.87 10.95
C SER A 76 -33.70 10.28 9.62
N PRO A 77 -34.26 10.67 8.47
CA PRO A 77 -33.77 10.24 7.16
C PRO A 77 -32.29 10.57 6.91
N ASN A 78 -31.78 11.67 7.47
CA ASN A 78 -30.37 12.02 7.36
C ASN A 78 -29.48 11.09 8.18
N THR A 79 -29.94 10.70 9.37
CA THR A 79 -29.24 9.71 10.21
C THR A 79 -29.26 8.33 9.54
N ALA A 80 -30.39 7.91 8.98
CA ALA A 80 -30.50 6.67 8.22
C ALA A 80 -29.55 6.66 7.02
N ARG A 81 -29.48 7.78 6.26
CA ARG A 81 -28.55 7.92 5.14
C ARG A 81 -27.10 7.76 5.59
N LYS A 82 -26.70 8.46 6.67
CA LYS A 82 -25.35 8.35 7.22
C LYS A 82 -24.97 6.89 7.51
N TYR A 83 -25.83 6.13 8.19
CA TYR A 83 -25.54 4.73 8.49
C TYR A 83 -25.45 3.86 7.23
N LEU A 84 -26.29 4.12 6.23
CA LEU A 84 -26.23 3.42 4.95
C LEU A 84 -24.94 3.77 4.18
N ASP A 85 -24.50 5.02 4.23
CA ASP A 85 -23.24 5.49 3.66
C ASP A 85 -22.02 4.86 4.37
N ASP A 86 -22.08 4.71 5.70
CA ASP A 86 -21.05 4.02 6.49
C ASP A 86 -20.94 2.54 6.06
N LEU A 87 -22.08 1.85 5.90
CA LEU A 87 -22.13 0.47 5.40
C LEU A 87 -21.65 0.35 3.94
N HIS A 88 -22.01 1.30 3.10
CA HIS A 88 -21.57 1.37 1.71
C HIS A 88 -20.05 1.60 1.62
N THR A 89 -19.49 2.46 2.47
CA THR A 89 -18.04 2.71 2.57
C THR A 89 -17.28 1.43 2.89
N LEU A 90 -17.82 0.60 3.80
CA LEU A 90 -17.29 -0.72 4.12
C LEU A 90 -17.51 -1.78 3.02
N GLY A 91 -18.24 -1.47 1.95
CA GLY A 91 -18.55 -2.42 0.89
C GLY A 91 -19.50 -3.52 1.34
N LEU A 92 -20.28 -3.27 2.40
CA LEU A 92 -21.28 -4.21 2.92
C LEU A 92 -22.62 -4.06 2.19
N VAL A 93 -22.88 -2.87 1.64
CA VAL A 93 -24.12 -2.47 1.00
C VAL A 93 -23.80 -1.75 -0.31
N ASP A 94 -24.65 -1.94 -1.30
CA ASP A 94 -24.66 -1.20 -2.56
C ASP A 94 -25.94 -0.36 -2.70
N TYR A 95 -25.88 0.67 -3.54
CA TYR A 95 -26.99 1.56 -3.85
C TYR A 95 -27.45 1.39 -5.31
N ILE A 96 -28.66 0.87 -5.49
CA ILE A 96 -29.29 0.70 -6.81
C ILE A 96 -30.56 1.54 -6.87
N GLY A 97 -30.51 2.62 -7.65
CA GLY A 97 -31.65 3.51 -7.89
C GLY A 97 -32.00 4.36 -6.68
N ARG A 98 -32.85 3.86 -5.77
CA ARG A 98 -33.19 4.46 -4.47
C ARG A 98 -33.11 3.45 -3.31
N GLU A 99 -32.73 2.22 -3.62
CA GLU A 99 -32.69 1.11 -2.68
C GLU A 99 -31.26 0.77 -2.34
N TYR A 100 -31.04 0.51 -1.06
CA TYR A 100 -29.83 -0.07 -0.50
C TYR A 100 -30.03 -1.56 -0.34
N ARG A 101 -29.05 -2.34 -0.77
CA ARG A 101 -29.06 -3.81 -0.72
C ARG A 101 -27.72 -4.30 -0.23
N LEU A 102 -27.67 -5.48 0.37
CA LEU A 102 -26.37 -6.09 0.64
C LEU A 102 -25.62 -6.29 -0.68
N GLU A 103 -24.36 -5.86 -0.73
CA GLU A 103 -23.49 -6.04 -1.89
C GLU A 103 -23.33 -7.54 -2.20
N TYR A 104 -23.20 -8.35 -1.13
CA TYR A 104 -23.11 -9.80 -1.21
C TYR A 104 -24.05 -10.47 -0.22
N ASP A 105 -24.44 -11.71 -0.52
CA ASP A 105 -25.29 -12.57 0.29
C ASP A 105 -24.66 -13.00 1.62
N ARG A 106 -23.34 -12.88 1.76
CA ARG A 106 -22.59 -13.30 2.95
C ARG A 106 -21.62 -12.20 3.39
N LEU A 107 -21.60 -11.94 4.70
CA LEU A 107 -20.68 -10.98 5.32
C LEU A 107 -19.21 -11.28 4.99
N SER A 108 -18.79 -12.55 5.03
CA SER A 108 -17.42 -12.95 4.69
C SER A 108 -17.05 -12.57 3.26
N LYS A 109 -17.98 -12.77 2.32
CA LYS A 109 -17.78 -12.46 0.89
C LYS A 109 -17.70 -10.96 0.66
N ALA A 110 -18.51 -10.16 1.36
CA ALA A 110 -18.39 -8.70 1.34
C ALA A 110 -17.03 -8.23 1.87
N ILE A 111 -16.54 -8.84 2.95
CA ILE A 111 -15.21 -8.52 3.50
C ILE A 111 -14.11 -8.89 2.49
N GLU A 112 -14.15 -10.11 1.94
CA GLU A 112 -13.12 -10.64 1.03
C GLU A 112 -13.08 -9.91 -0.31
N LEU A 113 -14.23 -9.63 -0.91
CA LEU A 113 -14.34 -9.14 -2.28
C LEU A 113 -14.52 -7.62 -2.39
N ALA A 114 -15.00 -6.93 -1.34
CA ALA A 114 -15.15 -5.48 -1.36
C ALA A 114 -14.25 -4.78 -0.34
N LEU A 115 -14.34 -5.11 0.96
CA LEU A 115 -13.63 -4.36 1.99
C LEU A 115 -12.10 -4.51 1.89
N ILE A 116 -11.59 -5.73 1.83
CA ILE A 116 -10.13 -6.00 1.78
C ILE A 116 -9.50 -5.30 0.56
N PRO A 117 -10.03 -5.42 -0.67
CA PRO A 117 -9.50 -4.69 -1.82
C PRO A 117 -9.47 -3.17 -1.65
N ARG A 118 -10.55 -2.57 -1.11
CA ARG A 118 -10.64 -1.12 -0.89
C ARG A 118 -9.58 -0.62 0.11
N ILE A 119 -9.45 -1.31 1.25
CA ILE A 119 -8.46 -0.98 2.27
C ILE A 119 -7.04 -1.18 1.73
N LYS A 120 -6.80 -2.28 1.01
CA LYS A 120 -5.50 -2.55 0.39
C LYS A 120 -5.09 -1.44 -0.58
N ASP A 121 -5.95 -1.06 -1.52
CA ASP A 121 -5.64 0.02 -2.48
C ASP A 121 -5.36 1.35 -1.76
N THR A 122 -6.14 1.65 -0.72
CA THR A 122 -5.95 2.85 0.12
C THR A 122 -4.58 2.84 0.81
N LEU A 123 -4.23 1.74 1.48
CA LEU A 123 -2.94 1.60 2.16
C LEU A 123 -1.78 1.64 1.17
N GLU A 124 -1.90 0.99 0.01
CA GLU A 124 -0.89 1.04 -1.05
C GLU A 124 -0.71 2.47 -1.58
N ARG A 125 -1.80 3.23 -1.74
CA ARG A 125 -1.73 4.64 -2.15
C ARG A 125 -1.06 5.51 -1.10
N ILE A 126 -1.40 5.34 0.18
CA ILE A 126 -0.73 6.03 1.29
C ILE A 126 0.76 5.73 1.28
N ALA A 127 1.14 4.45 1.16
CA ALA A 127 2.53 4.03 1.09
C ALA A 127 3.27 4.66 -0.11
N ARG A 128 2.64 4.72 -1.30
CA ARG A 128 3.22 5.41 -2.47
C ARG A 128 3.47 6.89 -2.21
N ILE A 129 2.56 7.58 -1.52
CA ILE A 129 2.72 9.01 -1.19
C ILE A 129 3.80 9.21 -0.13
N ALA A 130 3.83 8.38 0.91
CA ALA A 130 4.87 8.42 1.95
C ALA A 130 6.27 8.29 1.34
N LYS A 131 6.44 7.35 0.40
CA LYS A 131 7.70 7.18 -0.36
C LYS A 131 8.15 8.44 -1.10
N LEU A 132 7.24 9.27 -1.60
CA LEU A 132 7.60 10.54 -2.25
C LEU A 132 8.22 11.54 -1.26
N ALA A 133 7.78 11.53 0.00
CA ALA A 133 8.20 12.47 1.03
C ALA A 133 9.53 12.08 1.70
N GLU A 134 9.83 10.78 1.79
CA GLU A 134 10.97 10.27 2.54
C GLU A 134 12.34 10.62 1.93
N ARG A 135 12.41 11.25 0.73
CA ARG A 135 13.65 11.50 -0.03
C ARG A 135 14.54 10.26 -0.22
N GLU A 136 14.10 9.09 0.22
CA GLU A 136 14.56 7.81 -0.26
C GLU A 136 14.10 7.73 -1.70
N ILE A 137 15.07 8.00 -2.58
CA ILE A 137 15.13 7.51 -3.93
C ILE A 137 14.99 5.97 -3.84
N ASP A 138 13.76 5.49 -3.66
CA ASP A 138 13.46 4.08 -3.44
C ASP A 138 13.05 3.47 -4.79
N TYR A 139 14.06 2.87 -5.44
CA TYR A 139 14.06 1.74 -6.40
C TYR A 139 12.96 1.58 -7.47
N SER A 140 12.21 2.61 -7.86
CA SER A 140 11.12 2.45 -8.85
C SER A 140 11.54 2.60 -10.33
N THR A 141 12.82 2.84 -10.63
CA THR A 141 13.34 2.75 -12.00
C THR A 141 14.43 1.69 -12.12
N LEU A 142 14.20 0.50 -11.56
CA LEU A 142 14.92 -0.70 -11.97
C LEU A 142 14.13 -1.36 -13.09
N ILE A 143 14.34 -0.95 -14.34
CA ILE A 143 13.94 -1.83 -15.45
C ILE A 143 15.04 -2.89 -15.54
N GLU A 144 14.86 -4.01 -14.82
CA GLU A 144 15.66 -5.22 -15.03
C GLU A 144 15.31 -5.76 -16.42
N VAL A 145 16.17 -5.48 -17.41
CA VAL A 145 16.09 -6.14 -18.70
C VAL A 145 16.98 -7.37 -18.61
N LYS A 146 16.39 -8.57 -18.59
CA LYS A 146 17.11 -9.84 -18.72
C LYS A 146 17.51 -10.05 -20.20
N PRO A 147 18.79 -9.89 -20.59
CA PRO A 147 19.26 -10.39 -21.88
C PRO A 147 19.08 -11.92 -21.97
N PRO A 148 19.00 -12.48 -23.20
CA PRO A 148 18.77 -13.91 -23.42
C PRO A 148 19.86 -14.85 -22.88
N ARG A 149 21.03 -14.32 -22.47
CA ARG A 149 22.19 -15.08 -22.01
C ARG A 149 22.88 -14.33 -20.85
N GLU A 150 22.61 -14.79 -19.62
CA GLU A 150 23.47 -14.74 -18.41
C GLU A 150 23.68 -13.42 -17.62
N GLY A 151 23.14 -12.26 -18.02
CA GLY A 151 23.29 -11.01 -17.25
C GLY A 151 21.99 -10.33 -16.83
N VAL A 152 22.06 -9.34 -15.94
CA VAL A 152 20.95 -8.40 -15.63
C VAL A 152 21.38 -6.99 -16.01
N THR A 153 20.62 -6.33 -16.89
CA THR A 153 20.82 -4.90 -17.15
C THR A 153 19.84 -4.09 -16.32
N VAL A 154 20.37 -3.17 -15.52
CA VAL A 154 19.64 -2.22 -14.72
C VAL A 154 19.64 -0.88 -15.44
N LYS A 155 18.47 -0.43 -15.90
CA LYS A 155 18.30 0.90 -16.53
C LYS A 155 17.61 1.89 -15.60
N TYR A 156 18.22 3.06 -15.40
CA TYR A 156 17.69 4.12 -14.53
C TYR A 156 17.65 5.50 -15.25
N TYR A 157 16.65 6.33 -14.95
CA TYR A 157 16.48 7.66 -15.56
C TYR A 157 16.37 8.79 -14.53
N ALA A 158 15.95 8.49 -13.31
CA ALA A 158 15.93 9.39 -12.16
C ALA A 158 17.22 9.21 -11.32
N PRO A 159 17.47 10.01 -10.27
CA PRO A 159 18.53 9.69 -9.32
C PRO A 159 18.46 8.22 -8.87
N MET A 160 19.59 7.56 -8.70
CA MET A 160 19.69 6.16 -8.29
C MET A 160 20.74 6.03 -7.19
N ARG A 161 20.41 5.28 -6.14
CA ARG A 161 21.32 4.94 -5.05
C ARG A 161 21.56 3.43 -5.04
N ILE A 162 22.82 3.02 -5.08
CA ILE A 162 23.24 1.62 -4.92
C ILE A 162 23.67 1.46 -3.47
N THR A 163 23.02 0.55 -2.75
CA THR A 163 23.26 0.30 -1.33
C THR A 163 23.90 -1.08 -1.15
N LYS A 164 24.51 -1.32 0.02
CA LYS A 164 25.06 -2.64 0.38
C LYS A 164 24.05 -3.77 0.19
N LYS A 165 22.80 -3.55 0.62
CA LYS A 165 21.72 -4.56 0.50
C LYS A 165 21.49 -5.02 -0.94
N ILE A 166 21.54 -4.10 -1.92
CA ILE A 166 21.36 -4.45 -3.34
C ILE A 166 22.52 -5.31 -3.84
N ILE A 167 23.74 -4.92 -3.49
CA ILE A 167 24.95 -5.64 -3.89
C ILE A 167 24.93 -7.05 -3.30
N ASP A 168 24.61 -7.19 -2.01
CA ASP A 168 24.51 -8.47 -1.32
C ASP A 168 23.42 -9.37 -1.93
N GLU A 169 22.28 -8.79 -2.34
CA GLU A 169 21.20 -9.53 -2.99
C GLU A 169 21.62 -10.03 -4.38
N TRP A 170 22.25 -9.19 -5.19
CA TRP A 170 22.77 -9.58 -6.49
C TRP A 170 23.87 -10.65 -6.38
N HIS A 171 24.74 -10.52 -5.38
CA HIS A 171 25.77 -11.51 -5.06
C HIS A 171 25.17 -12.86 -4.70
N LYS A 172 24.21 -12.87 -3.76
CA LYS A 172 23.48 -14.09 -3.33
C LYS A 172 22.78 -14.80 -4.48
N LEU A 173 22.28 -14.04 -5.45
CA LEU A 173 21.60 -14.57 -6.65
C LEU A 173 22.58 -14.95 -7.77
N GLY A 174 23.89 -14.77 -7.58
CA GLY A 174 24.91 -15.02 -8.60
C GLY A 174 24.75 -14.13 -9.84
N LYS A 175 24.10 -12.97 -9.70
CA LYS A 175 23.82 -12.07 -10.83
C LYS A 175 25.09 -11.31 -11.23
N LYS A 176 25.33 -11.24 -12.54
CA LYS A 176 26.27 -10.31 -13.16
C LYS A 176 25.49 -9.12 -13.71
N VAL A 177 25.81 -7.91 -13.23
CA VAL A 177 24.95 -6.73 -13.37
C VAL A 177 25.62 -5.63 -14.19
N ARG A 178 24.87 -5.09 -15.15
CA ARG A 178 25.23 -3.90 -15.92
C ARG A 178 24.32 -2.75 -15.53
N ILE A 179 24.89 -1.65 -15.08
CA ILE A 179 24.15 -0.47 -14.63
C ILE A 179 24.23 0.58 -15.73
N GLN A 180 23.09 1.08 -16.22
CA GLN A 180 23.03 2.06 -17.31
C GLN A 180 21.99 3.14 -17.00
N GLY A 181 22.34 4.42 -17.16
CA GLY A 181 21.32 5.45 -16.95
C GLY A 181 21.76 6.88 -17.13
N ALA A 182 20.77 7.78 -17.12
CA ALA A 182 20.95 9.21 -17.38
C ALA A 182 20.82 10.09 -16.12
N GLY A 183 20.29 9.55 -15.02
CA GLY A 183 20.17 10.28 -13.76
C GLY A 183 21.49 10.31 -12.95
N PRO A 184 21.53 11.05 -11.84
CA PRO A 184 22.59 10.94 -10.84
C PRO A 184 22.69 9.52 -10.28
N LEU A 185 23.90 8.98 -10.09
CA LEU A 185 24.15 7.67 -9.49
C LEU A 185 25.01 7.83 -8.24
N VAL A 186 24.59 7.24 -7.13
CA VAL A 186 25.30 7.32 -5.84
C VAL A 186 25.52 5.91 -5.32
N PHE A 187 26.75 5.57 -4.96
CA PHE A 187 27.06 4.34 -4.22
C PHE A 187 27.24 4.67 -2.74
N ASP A 188 26.70 3.83 -1.87
CA ASP A 188 26.95 3.93 -0.44
C ASP A 188 28.42 3.63 -0.10
N GLU A 189 28.93 4.31 0.93
CA GLU A 189 30.31 4.16 1.38
C GLU A 189 30.59 2.82 2.08
N ASP A 190 29.55 2.15 2.59
CA ASP A 190 29.64 0.89 3.33
C ASP A 190 29.63 -0.37 2.44
N ILE A 191 29.59 -0.19 1.11
CA ILE A 191 29.65 -1.28 0.13
C ILE A 191 31.04 -1.92 0.16
N ASP A 192 31.07 -3.25 0.29
CA ASP A 192 32.30 -4.03 0.16
C ASP A 192 32.80 -4.01 -1.29
N PRO A 193 34.00 -3.44 -1.57
CA PRO A 193 34.54 -3.36 -2.92
C PRO A 193 34.74 -4.72 -3.59
N GLU A 194 35.08 -5.77 -2.83
CA GLU A 194 35.34 -7.10 -3.38
C GLU A 194 34.04 -7.73 -3.89
N VAL A 195 32.99 -7.72 -3.07
CA VAL A 195 31.64 -8.21 -3.42
C VAL A 195 31.09 -7.43 -4.61
N ALA A 196 31.23 -6.10 -4.62
CA ALA A 196 30.79 -5.27 -5.73
C ALA A 196 31.54 -5.59 -7.03
N SER A 197 32.84 -5.92 -6.95
CA SER A 197 33.64 -6.34 -8.10
C SER A 197 33.22 -7.71 -8.66
N GLU A 198 32.66 -8.59 -7.84
CA GLU A 198 32.16 -9.87 -8.33
C GLU A 198 30.83 -9.67 -9.07
N VAL A 199 30.01 -8.71 -8.64
CA VAL A 199 28.65 -8.52 -9.16
C VAL A 199 28.60 -7.57 -10.36
N ILE A 200 29.29 -6.43 -10.32
CA ILE A 200 29.11 -5.34 -11.28
C ILE A 200 30.02 -5.53 -12.49
N GLU A 201 29.46 -5.91 -13.64
CA GLU A 201 30.23 -6.05 -14.88
C GLU A 201 30.58 -4.70 -15.51
N LYS A 202 29.64 -3.75 -15.49
CA LYS A 202 29.76 -2.49 -16.21
C LYS A 202 28.86 -1.41 -15.63
N ILE A 203 29.34 -0.17 -15.62
CA ILE A 203 28.57 1.02 -15.25
C ILE A 203 28.65 2.02 -16.41
N GLU A 204 27.50 2.40 -16.97
CA GLU A 204 27.37 3.47 -17.96
C GLU A 204 26.51 4.60 -17.37
N ALA A 205 27.17 5.62 -16.84
CA ALA A 205 26.53 6.75 -16.17
C ALA A 205 26.63 8.00 -17.04
N ALA A 206 25.50 8.46 -17.58
CA ALA A 206 25.44 9.72 -18.30
C ALA A 206 25.20 10.93 -17.37
N GLY A 207 24.66 10.72 -16.17
CA GLY A 207 24.54 11.72 -15.10
C GLY A 207 25.67 11.63 -14.06
N PRO A 208 25.75 12.58 -13.11
CA PRO A 208 26.83 12.63 -12.11
C PRO A 208 26.93 11.34 -11.29
N LEU A 209 28.15 10.85 -11.06
CA LEU A 209 28.43 9.64 -10.27
C LEU A 209 29.10 10.02 -8.94
N THR A 210 28.56 9.58 -7.80
CA THR A 210 29.21 9.66 -6.49
C THR A 210 29.58 8.26 -6.01
N ILE A 211 30.84 8.05 -5.65
CA ILE A 211 31.38 6.73 -5.33
C ILE A 211 32.54 6.86 -4.34
N SER A 212 32.67 5.92 -3.39
CA SER A 212 33.79 5.95 -2.44
C SER A 212 35.12 5.67 -3.13
N ALA A 213 36.23 6.23 -2.61
CA ALA A 213 37.57 5.99 -3.16
C ALA A 213 37.94 4.49 -3.26
N ARG A 214 37.54 3.70 -2.25
CA ARG A 214 37.77 2.24 -2.20
C ARG A 214 37.02 1.52 -3.31
N LEU A 215 35.75 1.88 -3.52
CA LEU A 215 34.92 1.23 -4.54
C LEU A 215 35.33 1.67 -5.96
N TYR A 216 35.71 2.94 -6.12
CA TYR A 216 36.21 3.46 -7.38
C TYR A 216 37.49 2.75 -7.83
N ALA A 217 38.43 2.49 -6.91
CA ALA A 217 39.69 1.82 -7.23
C ALA A 217 39.50 0.45 -7.89
N VAL A 218 38.47 -0.31 -7.47
CA VAL A 218 38.19 -1.66 -7.98
C VAL A 218 37.33 -1.63 -9.25
N LEU A 219 36.46 -0.63 -9.40
CA LEU A 219 35.49 -0.56 -10.50
C LEU A 219 35.89 0.41 -11.62
N ALA A 220 36.97 1.18 -11.50
CA ALA A 220 37.36 2.22 -12.45
C ALA A 220 37.39 1.74 -13.92
N SER A 221 37.93 0.54 -14.18
CA SER A 221 38.00 -0.05 -15.53
C SER A 221 36.63 -0.45 -16.12
N ARG A 222 35.59 -0.51 -15.28
CA ARG A 222 34.22 -0.90 -15.63
C ARG A 222 33.28 0.29 -15.76
N ILE A 223 33.74 1.50 -15.43
CA ILE A 223 32.97 2.73 -15.45
C ILE A 223 33.18 3.46 -16.78
N LYS A 224 32.08 3.72 -17.48
CA LYS A 224 31.98 4.68 -18.58
C LYS A 224 31.08 5.83 -18.11
N ALA A 225 31.70 6.92 -17.69
CA ALA A 225 30.99 8.13 -17.26
C ALA A 225 31.09 9.23 -18.32
N ASN A 226 29.96 9.86 -18.65
CA ASN A 226 29.92 11.04 -19.53
C ASN A 226 29.72 12.35 -18.73
N ALA A 227 29.59 12.25 -17.41
CA ALA A 227 29.41 13.35 -16.48
C ALA A 227 30.42 13.25 -15.31
N PRO A 228 30.55 14.27 -14.46
CA PRO A 228 31.55 14.28 -13.39
C PRO A 228 31.41 13.08 -12.43
N ILE A 229 32.56 12.51 -12.07
CA ILE A 229 32.68 11.51 -11.00
C ILE A 229 33.19 12.24 -9.76
N LYS A 230 32.36 12.25 -8.70
CA LYS A 230 32.74 12.70 -7.37
C LYS A 230 33.19 11.49 -6.54
N VAL A 231 34.49 11.39 -6.34
CA VAL A 231 35.06 10.40 -5.42
C VAL A 231 34.99 10.98 -4.01
N VAL A 232 34.35 10.26 -3.09
CA VAL A 232 34.21 10.64 -1.66
C VAL A 232 35.01 9.72 -0.74
#